data_AF-A0A950M506-F1
#
_entry.id   AF-A0A950M506-F1
#
_cell.length_a   1.000
_cell.length_b   1.000
_cell.length_c   1.000
_cell.angle_alpha   90.00
_cell.angle_beta   90.00
_cell.angle_gamma   90.00
#
_symmetry.space_group_name_H-M   'P 1'
#
loop_
_entity.id
_entity.type
_entity.pdbx_description
1 polymer ?
#
loop_
_entity_poly.entity_id
_entity_poly.type
_entity_poly.pdbx_seq_one_letter_code
_entity_poly.pdbx_strand_id
1 'polypeptide(L)'
;MKILHNHLGYQSQARKIALVQASGDLPAQSFTVYDTATREAALHGKLEARGKVAQWRDWQFWEADFSALAKPGSYMIALDGSVPPVVSQTFDIAEQLYDGQIISNLVHYLKSQRCTGIFDIADRSRPKYGSTERADVHGGWYDASGDASKYLSHLSYANTMNPQQTPQVVWNLIDGRSRMTAQSLWLDERIVDEALHGADFLMRMLDPDGYFYMTVFDRWSKDVEQRDICSYTTQQGHKFDTYQAAYRQGGGSAIAALARAAGLPRDGEYKRADYLAAAERAFAHLEQHNLAYLDDGRENIIDDYCALLAATELFHAGGKASYLQAAEKRVAQLAKRQHAAGWFWANDEQTRSYFHAAEAGLPIVALLRFAEVAPQSDLAATAKECALRALQHDLALTLHGDGNPFF
;
A
#
# COMPACT_ATOMS: atom_id res chain seq x y z
N MET A 1 -8.45 33.15 0.99
CA MET A 1 -7.02 32.89 0.72
C MET A 1 -6.48 31.96 1.78
N LYS A 2 -5.66 30.97 1.43
CA LYS A 2 -5.04 30.02 2.36
C LYS A 2 -3.62 29.72 1.90
N ILE A 3 -2.72 29.43 2.84
CA ILE A 3 -1.41 28.83 2.55
C ILE A 3 -1.51 27.34 2.90
N LEU A 4 -1.37 26.49 1.89
CA LEU A 4 -1.38 25.04 2.01
C LEU A 4 0.07 24.56 2.06
N HIS A 5 0.40 23.73 3.03
CA HIS A 5 1.75 23.18 3.21
C HIS A 5 1.66 21.82 3.89
N ASN A 6 2.75 21.05 3.88
CA ASN A 6 2.84 19.86 4.71
C ASN A 6 2.74 20.27 6.19
N HIS A 7 1.73 19.76 6.90
CA HIS A 7 1.48 20.09 8.30
C HIS A 7 2.55 19.54 9.26
N LEU A 8 3.26 18.48 8.87
CA LEU A 8 4.40 17.97 9.64
C LEU A 8 5.63 18.83 9.38
N GLY A 9 5.93 19.07 8.10
CA GLY A 9 7.14 19.78 7.72
C GLY A 9 7.81 19.21 6.48
N TYR A 10 9.10 19.48 6.35
CA TYR A 10 9.92 19.14 5.19
C TYR A 10 11.28 18.60 5.61
N GLN A 11 11.84 17.70 4.80
CA GLN A 11 13.24 17.29 4.96
C GLN A 11 14.18 18.39 4.49
N SER A 12 15.30 18.57 5.21
CA SER A 12 16.24 19.68 5.03
C SER A 12 16.78 19.79 3.60
N GLN A 13 17.03 18.66 2.94
CA GLN A 13 17.57 18.61 1.58
C GLN A 13 16.53 18.28 0.51
N ALA A 14 15.24 18.20 0.88
CA ALA A 14 14.16 17.95 -0.07
C ALA A 14 13.65 19.25 -0.73
N ARG A 15 12.91 19.09 -1.83
CA ARG A 15 12.07 20.16 -2.41
C ARG A 15 10.99 20.55 -1.39
N LYS A 16 10.78 21.85 -1.19
CA LYS A 16 9.86 22.40 -0.17
C LYS A 16 8.99 23.48 -0.79
N ILE A 17 7.69 23.19 -0.86
CA ILE A 17 6.72 24.04 -1.51
C ILE A 17 5.50 24.21 -0.63
N ALA A 18 5.03 25.46 -0.55
CA ALA A 18 3.69 25.77 -0.12
C ALA A 18 2.89 26.35 -1.27
N LEU A 19 1.57 26.15 -1.24
CA LEU A 19 0.66 26.69 -2.23
C LEU A 19 -0.23 27.76 -1.61
N VAL A 20 -0.27 28.93 -2.22
CA VAL A 20 -1.28 29.93 -1.92
C VAL A 20 -2.52 29.62 -2.75
N GLN A 21 -3.65 29.37 -2.09
CA GLN A 21 -4.94 29.14 -2.73
C GLN A 21 -5.84 30.38 -2.55
N ALA A 22 -6.37 30.92 -3.66
CA ALA A 22 -7.35 32.01 -3.64
C ALA A 22 -8.44 31.84 -4.71
N SER A 23 -9.60 32.46 -4.49
CA SER A 23 -10.65 32.62 -5.51
C SER A 23 -10.55 34.05 -6.04
N GLY A 24 -9.90 34.24 -7.19
CA GLY A 24 -9.61 35.56 -7.78
C GLY A 24 -8.15 35.99 -7.67
N ASP A 25 -7.87 37.25 -8.01
CA ASP A 25 -6.50 37.79 -8.06
C ASP A 25 -5.82 37.80 -6.69
N LEU A 26 -4.51 37.53 -6.69
CA LEU A 26 -3.65 37.61 -5.51
C LEU A 26 -2.83 38.91 -5.57
N PRO A 27 -3.07 39.89 -4.67
CA PRO A 27 -2.28 41.11 -4.63
C PRO A 27 -0.81 40.88 -4.19
N ALA A 28 -0.58 39.87 -3.36
CA ALA A 28 0.75 39.51 -2.90
C ALA A 28 1.58 38.91 -4.04
N GLN A 29 2.81 39.39 -4.22
CA GLN A 29 3.75 38.89 -5.23
C GLN A 29 4.91 38.08 -4.64
N SER A 30 5.05 38.12 -3.32
CA SER A 30 6.17 37.50 -2.60
C SER A 30 5.69 36.94 -1.27
N PHE A 31 6.55 36.10 -0.70
CA PHE A 31 6.38 35.52 0.62
C PHE A 31 7.69 35.59 1.40
N THR A 32 7.55 35.55 2.72
CA THR A 32 8.69 35.46 3.63
C THR A 32 8.49 34.29 4.59
N VAL A 33 9.53 33.45 4.73
CA VAL A 33 9.61 32.40 5.74
C VAL A 33 10.28 32.98 6.98
N TYR A 34 9.61 32.88 8.13
CA TYR A 34 10.13 33.34 9.41
C TYR A 34 10.48 32.16 10.29
N ASP A 35 11.63 32.24 10.95
CA ASP A 35 11.98 31.35 12.05
C ASP A 35 11.11 31.70 13.27
N THR A 36 10.39 30.72 13.82
CA THR A 36 9.36 30.99 14.84
C THR A 36 9.97 31.35 16.20
N ALA A 37 11.20 30.91 16.48
CA ALA A 37 11.89 31.17 17.74
C ALA A 37 12.51 32.57 17.77
N THR A 38 13.23 32.94 16.71
CA THR A 38 13.92 34.23 16.59
C THR A 38 13.03 35.34 16.05
N ARG A 39 11.96 34.98 15.33
CA ARG A 39 11.09 35.87 14.54
C ARG A 39 11.83 36.60 13.41
N GLU A 40 13.02 36.15 13.06
CA GLU A 40 13.80 36.68 11.95
C GLU A 40 13.34 36.08 10.62
N ALA A 41 13.46 36.86 9.55
CA ALA A 41 13.24 36.38 8.20
C ALA A 41 14.36 35.39 7.83
N ALA A 42 13.99 34.12 7.65
CA ALA A 42 14.91 33.05 7.28
C ALA A 42 15.10 32.96 5.76
N LEU A 43 14.05 33.25 4.99
CA LEU A 43 14.08 33.26 3.53
C LEU A 43 12.99 34.20 2.99
N HIS A 44 13.28 34.87 1.88
CA HIS A 44 12.31 35.63 1.11
C HIS A 44 12.26 35.09 -0.32
N GLY A 45 11.05 34.97 -0.89
CA GLY A 45 10.83 34.36 -2.20
C GLY A 45 9.67 34.99 -2.96
N LYS A 46 9.62 34.72 -4.26
CA LYS A 46 8.53 35.17 -5.14
C LYS A 46 7.45 34.10 -5.23
N LEU A 47 6.21 34.55 -5.42
CA LEU A 47 5.10 33.66 -5.71
C LEU A 47 5.01 33.41 -7.22
N GLU A 48 5.00 32.15 -7.62
CA GLU A 48 4.88 31.75 -9.03
C GLU A 48 3.45 31.30 -9.33
N ALA A 49 2.79 31.93 -10.29
CA ALA A 49 1.42 31.56 -10.66
C ALA A 49 1.40 30.17 -11.32
N ARG A 50 0.60 29.26 -10.75
CA ARG A 50 0.36 27.90 -11.27
C ARG A 50 -1.03 27.73 -11.88
N GLY A 51 -1.89 28.73 -11.76
CA GLY A 51 -3.21 28.76 -12.41
C GLY A 51 -4.24 27.85 -11.75
N LYS A 52 -5.14 27.30 -12.56
CA LYS A 52 -6.29 26.49 -12.11
C LYS A 52 -5.99 25.00 -12.26
N VAL A 53 -6.67 24.18 -11.46
CA VAL A 53 -6.60 22.72 -11.55
C VAL A 53 -7.88 22.19 -12.19
N ALA A 54 -7.78 21.67 -13.41
CA ALA A 54 -8.87 21.02 -14.15
C ALA A 54 -10.22 21.75 -14.00
N GLN A 55 -11.25 21.05 -13.52
CA GLN A 55 -12.58 21.58 -13.21
C GLN A 55 -12.80 21.65 -11.69
N TRP A 56 -11.74 21.90 -10.91
CA TRP A 56 -11.93 22.30 -9.52
C TRP A 56 -12.68 23.65 -9.49
N ARG A 57 -13.00 24.13 -8.30
CA ARG A 57 -13.73 25.40 -8.13
C ARG A 57 -12.97 26.58 -8.76
N ASP A 58 -13.45 27.80 -8.53
CA ASP A 58 -12.81 29.03 -8.98
C ASP A 58 -11.43 29.34 -8.34
N TRP A 59 -10.76 28.32 -7.80
CA TRP A 59 -9.47 28.41 -7.16
C TRP A 59 -8.35 28.59 -8.17
N GLN A 60 -7.44 29.48 -7.81
CA GLN A 60 -6.14 29.64 -8.42
C GLN A 60 -5.06 29.35 -7.38
N PHE A 61 -3.91 28.90 -7.88
CA PHE A 61 -2.78 28.49 -7.07
C PHE A 61 -1.53 29.28 -7.43
N TRP A 62 -0.74 29.63 -6.41
CA TRP A 62 0.61 30.16 -6.55
C TRP A 62 1.57 29.34 -5.72
N GLU A 63 2.74 29.04 -6.27
CA GLU A 63 3.80 28.29 -5.63
C GLU A 63 4.74 29.22 -4.86
N ALA A 64 5.03 28.84 -3.63
CA ALA A 64 6.08 29.40 -2.80
C ALA A 64 7.15 28.32 -2.61
N ASP A 65 8.21 28.36 -3.43
CA ASP A 65 9.36 27.45 -3.32
C ASP A 65 10.40 28.02 -2.34
N PHE A 66 10.60 27.32 -1.23
CA PHE A 66 11.60 27.64 -0.22
C PHE A 66 12.61 26.50 -0.03
N SER A 67 12.84 25.72 -1.09
CA SER A 67 13.75 24.57 -1.09
C SER A 67 15.17 24.94 -0.66
N ALA A 68 15.61 26.18 -0.94
CA ALA A 68 16.91 26.70 -0.52
C ALA A 68 17.08 26.83 1.01
N LEU A 69 16.00 26.87 1.79
CA LEU A 69 16.06 26.87 3.25
C LEU A 69 16.31 25.43 3.73
N ALA A 70 17.57 25.14 4.06
CA ALA A 70 18.00 23.81 4.53
C ALA A 70 18.25 23.73 6.04
N LYS A 71 18.24 24.87 6.75
CA LYS A 71 18.51 24.91 8.19
C LYS A 71 17.36 24.22 8.94
N PRO A 72 17.64 23.26 9.83
CA PRO A 72 16.61 22.70 10.68
C PRO A 72 16.04 23.72 11.67
N GLY A 73 14.74 23.65 11.93
CA GLY A 73 14.03 24.57 12.82
C GLY A 73 12.52 24.56 12.59
N SER A 74 11.79 25.36 13.38
CA SER A 74 10.37 25.60 13.18
C SER A 74 10.16 26.93 12.45
N TYR A 75 9.31 26.90 11.44
CA TYR A 75 9.10 28.01 10.50
C TYR A 75 7.61 28.30 10.29
N MET A 76 7.32 29.51 9.82
CA MET A 76 6.01 29.90 9.29
C MET A 76 6.18 30.75 8.03
N ILE A 77 5.21 30.71 7.12
CA ILE A 77 5.19 31.52 5.90
C ILE A 77 4.21 32.68 6.08
N ALA A 78 4.60 33.88 5.67
CA ALA A 78 3.71 35.02 5.54
C ALA A 78 3.67 35.53 4.10
N LEU A 79 2.52 35.99 3.64
CA LEU A 79 2.39 36.68 2.34
C LEU A 79 2.66 38.17 2.51
N ASP A 80 3.62 38.69 1.77
CA ASP A 80 4.01 40.10 1.90
C ASP A 80 2.93 41.00 1.30
N GLY A 81 2.68 42.14 1.96
CA GLY A 81 1.70 43.13 1.49
C GLY A 81 0.24 42.70 1.63
N SER A 82 -0.06 41.56 2.25
CA SER A 82 -1.43 41.11 2.52
C SER A 82 -2.05 41.87 3.71
N VAL A 83 -3.29 42.36 3.55
CA VAL A 83 -4.06 43.03 4.62
C VAL A 83 -5.47 42.44 4.68
N PRO A 84 -5.87 41.80 5.80
CA PRO A 84 -5.05 41.47 6.97
C PRO A 84 -3.90 40.50 6.64
N PRO A 85 -2.86 40.40 7.49
CA PRO A 85 -1.75 39.48 7.27
C PRO A 85 -2.21 38.03 7.09
N VAL A 86 -1.76 37.40 6.02
CA VAL A 86 -2.00 35.97 5.75
C VAL A 86 -0.75 35.19 6.11
N VAL A 87 -0.87 34.32 7.13
CA VAL A 87 0.22 33.48 7.64
C VAL A 87 -0.17 32.01 7.67
N SER A 88 0.80 31.12 7.49
CA SER A 88 0.60 29.67 7.59
C SER A 88 0.54 29.21 9.04
N GLN A 89 0.19 27.94 9.25
CA GLN A 89 0.54 27.28 10.51
C GLN A 89 2.05 27.06 10.58
N THR A 90 2.55 26.77 11.77
CA THR A 90 3.96 26.40 11.95
C THR A 90 4.23 25.03 11.33
N PHE A 91 5.42 24.85 10.77
CA PHE A 91 5.91 23.57 10.26
C PHE A 91 7.41 23.42 10.53
N ASP A 92 7.91 22.20 10.52
CA ASP A 92 9.31 21.93 10.80
C ASP A 92 10.12 21.72 9.51
N ILE A 93 11.40 22.11 9.55
CA ILE A 93 12.42 21.60 8.65
C ILE A 93 13.36 20.74 9.49
N ALA A 94 13.54 19.48 9.12
CA ALA A 94 14.33 18.51 9.88
C ALA A 94 15.18 17.64 8.95
N GLU A 95 16.24 17.01 9.44
CA GLU A 95 17.00 16.04 8.64
C GLU A 95 16.15 14.79 8.35
N GLN A 96 15.49 14.28 9.39
CA GLN A 96 14.57 13.15 9.32
C GLN A 96 13.18 13.58 9.81
N LEU A 97 12.29 13.90 8.86
CA LEU A 97 10.91 14.30 9.17
C LEU A 97 10.06 13.13 9.69
N TYR A 98 10.23 11.95 9.09
CA TYR A 98 9.52 10.72 9.48
C TYR A 98 10.36 9.94 10.49
N ASP A 99 10.25 10.32 11.75
CA ASP A 99 11.01 9.75 12.85
C ASP A 99 10.37 8.46 13.42
N GLY A 100 11.03 7.89 14.43
CA GLY A 100 10.52 6.70 15.13
C GLY A 100 9.19 6.94 15.86
N GLN A 101 8.82 8.18 16.20
CA GLN A 101 7.55 8.48 16.85
C GLN A 101 6.38 8.38 15.86
N ILE A 102 6.54 8.87 14.63
CA ILE A 102 5.53 8.71 13.58
C ILE A 102 5.32 7.22 13.27
N ILE A 103 6.40 6.46 13.11
CA ILE A 103 6.34 5.01 12.89
C ILE A 103 5.65 4.32 14.09
N SER A 104 6.02 4.70 15.31
CA SER A 104 5.39 4.23 16.55
C SER A 104 3.88 4.48 16.58
N ASN A 105 3.42 5.64 16.10
CA ASN A 105 1.99 5.96 16.04
C ASN A 105 1.26 5.08 15.01
N LEU A 106 1.87 4.80 13.86
CA LEU A 106 1.30 3.90 12.85
C LEU A 106 1.18 2.46 13.37
N VAL A 107 2.20 1.96 14.06
CA VAL A 107 2.14 0.63 14.70
C VAL A 107 1.09 0.60 15.82
N HIS A 108 0.96 1.67 16.61
CA HIS A 108 -0.13 1.78 17.59
C HIS A 108 -1.52 1.79 16.94
N TYR A 109 -1.67 2.46 15.79
CA TYR A 109 -2.92 2.43 15.03
C TYR A 109 -3.27 1.00 14.65
N LEU A 110 -2.35 0.26 14.01
CA LEU A 110 -2.59 -1.15 13.64
C LEU A 110 -2.96 -1.99 14.87
N LYS A 111 -2.20 -1.86 15.95
CA LYS A 111 -2.47 -2.58 17.21
C LYS A 111 -3.85 -2.27 17.78
N SER A 112 -4.31 -1.02 17.66
CA SER A 112 -5.65 -0.60 18.11
C SER A 112 -6.79 -1.19 17.28
N GLN A 113 -6.50 -1.61 16.05
CA GLN A 113 -7.48 -2.17 15.12
C GLN A 113 -7.47 -3.71 15.11
N ARG A 114 -6.70 -4.38 15.99
CA ARG A 114 -6.73 -5.84 16.10
C ARG A 114 -8.15 -6.33 16.38
N CYS A 115 -8.54 -7.44 15.73
CA CYS A 115 -9.79 -8.12 16.07
C CYS A 115 -9.72 -8.60 17.52
N THR A 116 -10.71 -8.22 18.33
CA THR A 116 -10.71 -8.44 19.77
C THR A 116 -12.14 -8.63 20.30
N GLY A 117 -12.27 -9.05 21.56
CA GLY A 117 -13.57 -9.13 22.24
C GLY A 117 -14.56 -10.08 21.55
N ILE A 118 -15.82 -9.65 21.44
CA ILE A 118 -16.91 -10.49 20.92
C ILE A 118 -16.69 -10.94 19.47
N PHE A 119 -16.02 -10.11 18.65
CA PHE A 119 -15.74 -10.45 17.25
C PHE A 119 -14.67 -11.52 17.14
N ASP A 120 -13.58 -11.42 17.91
CA ASP A 120 -12.52 -12.44 17.94
C ASP A 120 -13.02 -13.77 18.52
N ILE A 121 -13.85 -13.71 19.56
CA ILE A 121 -14.52 -14.90 20.13
C ILE A 121 -15.39 -15.58 19.08
N ALA A 122 -16.20 -14.81 18.35
CA ALA A 122 -17.01 -15.35 17.26
C ALA A 122 -16.13 -16.01 16.19
N ASP A 123 -15.02 -15.35 15.82
CA ASP A 123 -14.12 -15.77 14.75
C ASP A 123 -13.40 -17.11 15.00
N ARG A 124 -13.41 -17.63 16.23
CA ARG A 124 -12.87 -18.96 16.57
C ARG A 124 -13.66 -20.12 15.98
N SER A 125 -14.86 -19.86 15.47
CA SER A 125 -15.65 -20.85 14.75
C SER A 125 -16.64 -20.13 13.85
N ARG A 126 -16.27 -19.85 12.59
CA ARG A 126 -17.15 -19.20 11.59
C ARG A 126 -17.55 -20.18 10.51
N PRO A 127 -18.82 -20.18 10.08
CA PRO A 127 -19.26 -21.04 8.99
C PRO A 127 -18.63 -20.59 7.67
N LYS A 128 -18.30 -21.56 6.82
CA LYS A 128 -18.09 -21.33 5.39
C LYS A 128 -19.46 -21.12 4.76
N TYR A 129 -19.66 -20.01 4.06
CA TYR A 129 -20.95 -19.69 3.47
C TYR A 129 -21.40 -20.79 2.52
N GLY A 130 -22.67 -21.18 2.61
CA GLY A 130 -23.23 -22.30 1.84
C GLY A 130 -22.87 -23.71 2.34
N SER A 131 -22.16 -23.84 3.47
CA SER A 131 -21.73 -25.13 4.04
C SER A 131 -22.02 -25.23 5.54
N THR A 132 -21.98 -26.46 6.08
CA THR A 132 -21.99 -26.75 7.52
C THR A 132 -20.59 -26.71 8.13
N GLU A 133 -19.54 -26.67 7.30
CA GLU A 133 -18.15 -26.57 7.75
C GLU A 133 -17.88 -25.23 8.45
N ARG A 134 -16.99 -25.27 9.43
CA ARG A 134 -16.58 -24.12 10.21
C ARG A 134 -15.07 -24.08 10.33
N ALA A 135 -14.50 -22.88 10.37
CA ALA A 135 -13.08 -22.68 10.58
C ALA A 135 -12.82 -21.72 11.76
N ASP A 136 -11.70 -21.93 12.45
CA ASP A 136 -11.14 -20.94 13.35
C ASP A 136 -10.31 -19.96 12.53
N VAL A 137 -10.77 -18.73 12.44
CA VAL A 137 -10.15 -17.62 11.70
C VAL A 137 -9.93 -16.42 12.59
N HIS A 138 -9.70 -16.61 13.90
CA HIS A 138 -9.49 -15.52 14.86
C HIS A 138 -8.18 -14.74 14.62
N GLY A 139 -8.05 -13.56 15.22
CA GLY A 139 -6.94 -12.63 14.99
C GLY A 139 -7.15 -11.71 13.77
N GLY A 140 -6.06 -11.11 13.28
CA GLY A 140 -6.08 -10.12 12.21
C GLY A 140 -6.55 -8.74 12.69
N TRP A 141 -6.93 -7.87 11.75
CA TRP A 141 -7.41 -6.52 12.02
C TRP A 141 -8.81 -6.32 11.44
N TYR A 142 -9.57 -5.42 12.06
CA TYR A 142 -10.75 -4.84 11.43
C TYR A 142 -10.33 -4.02 10.21
N ASP A 143 -11.08 -4.12 9.12
CA ASP A 143 -10.69 -3.56 7.83
C ASP A 143 -10.82 -2.04 7.75
N ALA A 144 -11.82 -1.49 8.45
CA ALA A 144 -12.08 -0.06 8.43
C ALA A 144 -12.66 0.43 9.76
N SER A 145 -12.59 1.74 10.00
CA SER A 145 -13.19 2.39 11.17
C SER A 145 -14.69 2.13 11.32
N GLY A 146 -15.37 1.82 10.21
CA GLY A 146 -16.77 1.47 10.15
C GLY A 146 -17.03 0.01 9.75
N ASP A 147 -16.03 -0.88 9.77
CA ASP A 147 -16.21 -2.28 9.38
C ASP A 147 -15.36 -3.24 10.23
N ALA A 148 -16.04 -4.13 10.96
CA ALA A 148 -15.42 -5.16 11.78
C ALA A 148 -15.16 -6.47 11.01
N SER A 149 -15.47 -6.51 9.71
CA SER A 149 -15.08 -7.59 8.81
C SER A 149 -13.57 -7.62 8.55
N LYS A 150 -13.05 -8.74 8.04
CA LYS A 150 -11.61 -8.98 7.84
C LYS A 150 -11.35 -9.55 6.46
N TYR A 151 -10.32 -9.04 5.78
CA TYR A 151 -10.18 -9.24 4.34
C TYR A 151 -8.76 -9.62 3.92
N LEU A 152 -8.67 -10.60 3.03
CA LEU A 152 -7.53 -10.73 2.11
C LEU A 152 -7.71 -9.79 0.91
N SER A 153 -8.91 -9.74 0.35
CA SER A 153 -9.36 -8.85 -0.72
C SER A 153 -10.90 -8.79 -0.75
N HIS A 154 -11.46 -7.88 -1.54
CA HIS A 154 -12.85 -7.92 -2.04
C HIS A 154 -12.93 -7.32 -3.46
N LEU A 155 -14.14 -7.00 -3.95
CA LEU A 155 -14.41 -6.50 -5.31
C LEU A 155 -14.02 -7.47 -6.44
N SER A 156 -13.89 -8.77 -6.13
CA SER A 156 -13.45 -9.80 -7.06
C SER A 156 -14.31 -9.91 -8.32
N TYR A 157 -15.61 -9.71 -8.18
CA TYR A 157 -16.55 -9.67 -9.31
C TYR A 157 -16.26 -8.56 -10.34
N ALA A 158 -15.50 -7.53 -9.98
CA ALA A 158 -15.06 -6.47 -10.88
C ALA A 158 -13.73 -6.81 -11.60
N ASN A 159 -13.10 -7.93 -11.25
CA ASN A 159 -11.87 -8.54 -11.76
C ASN A 159 -10.58 -7.70 -11.66
N THR A 160 -10.66 -6.42 -11.97
CA THR A 160 -9.52 -5.50 -12.13
C THR A 160 -9.42 -4.47 -11.01
N MET A 161 -10.11 -4.72 -9.89
CA MET A 161 -10.26 -3.80 -8.76
C MET A 161 -9.99 -4.44 -7.40
N ASN A 162 -9.40 -5.64 -7.37
CA ASN A 162 -9.07 -6.35 -6.14
C ASN A 162 -7.95 -5.65 -5.37
N PRO A 163 -8.20 -5.08 -4.17
CA PRO A 163 -7.13 -4.52 -3.34
C PRO A 163 -6.49 -5.60 -2.47
N GLN A 164 -5.15 -5.59 -2.33
CA GLN A 164 -4.47 -6.45 -1.36
C GLN A 164 -4.60 -5.83 0.05
N GLN A 165 -5.33 -6.50 0.96
CA GLN A 165 -5.71 -5.94 2.27
C GLN A 165 -4.81 -6.48 3.41
N THR A 166 -5.32 -7.34 4.29
CA THR A 166 -4.58 -7.86 5.46
C THR A 166 -3.19 -8.41 5.11
N PRO A 167 -3.02 -9.23 4.04
CA PRO A 167 -1.70 -9.71 3.65
C PRO A 167 -0.70 -8.61 3.34
N GLN A 168 -1.15 -7.53 2.69
CA GLN A 168 -0.27 -6.46 2.29
C GLN A 168 0.22 -5.66 3.51
N VAL A 169 -0.59 -5.55 4.57
CA VAL A 169 -0.15 -4.99 5.85
C VAL A 169 1.03 -5.79 6.43
N VAL A 170 0.92 -7.13 6.44
CA VAL A 170 1.99 -8.01 6.95
C VAL A 170 3.25 -7.86 6.10
N TRP A 171 3.13 -7.93 4.77
CA TRP A 171 4.29 -7.77 3.89
C TRP A 171 4.94 -6.40 4.05
N ASN A 172 4.16 -5.32 4.11
CA ASN A 172 4.66 -3.95 4.26
C ASN A 172 5.37 -3.71 5.61
N LEU A 173 4.85 -4.28 6.71
CA LEU A 173 5.52 -4.18 8.02
C LEU A 173 6.91 -4.83 7.99
N ILE A 174 7.02 -6.02 7.40
CA ILE A 174 8.28 -6.76 7.33
C ILE A 174 9.26 -6.11 6.36
N ASP A 175 8.79 -5.69 5.18
CA ASP A 175 9.63 -5.01 4.19
C ASP A 175 10.09 -3.64 4.69
N GLY A 176 9.17 -2.82 5.23
CA GLY A 176 9.49 -1.53 5.82
C GLY A 176 10.49 -1.63 6.97
N ARG A 177 10.33 -2.63 7.85
CA ARG A 177 11.31 -2.93 8.92
C ARG A 177 12.70 -3.22 8.35
N SER A 178 12.80 -3.96 7.25
CA SER A 178 14.09 -4.31 6.65
C SER A 178 14.79 -3.13 5.94
N ARG A 179 14.04 -2.09 5.56
CA ARG A 179 14.54 -0.93 4.82
C ARG A 179 14.80 0.31 5.68
N MET A 180 14.25 0.37 6.89
CA MET A 180 14.45 1.50 7.79
C MET A 180 15.86 1.49 8.40
N THR A 181 16.34 2.67 8.80
CA THR A 181 17.51 2.78 9.68
C THR A 181 17.25 2.01 10.98
N ALA A 182 18.31 1.47 11.58
CA ALA A 182 18.19 0.68 12.80
C ALA A 182 17.42 1.47 13.88
N GLN A 183 16.33 0.88 14.36
CA GLN A 183 15.50 1.46 15.39
C GLN A 183 15.91 0.97 16.78
N SER A 184 15.39 1.60 17.83
CA SER A 184 15.49 1.06 19.18
C SER A 184 14.91 -0.37 19.24
N LEU A 185 15.48 -1.22 20.11
CA LEU A 185 14.97 -2.57 20.34
C LEU A 185 13.46 -2.59 20.61
N TRP A 186 12.96 -1.60 21.34
CA TRP A 186 11.54 -1.49 21.69
C TRP A 186 10.64 -1.22 20.48
N LEU A 187 11.03 -0.31 19.58
CA LEU A 187 10.24 -0.02 18.38
C LEU A 187 10.32 -1.16 17.37
N ASP A 188 11.51 -1.75 17.21
CA ASP A 188 11.71 -2.92 16.34
C ASP A 188 10.82 -4.09 16.77
N GLU A 189 10.82 -4.43 18.06
CA GLU A 189 9.98 -5.50 18.61
C GLU A 189 8.48 -5.22 18.41
N ARG A 190 8.04 -3.96 18.50
CA ARG A 190 6.63 -3.62 18.25
C ARG A 190 6.23 -3.84 16.79
N ILE A 191 7.13 -3.61 15.84
CA ILE A 191 6.89 -3.90 14.42
C ILE A 191 6.84 -5.42 14.20
N VAL A 192 7.78 -6.16 14.80
CA VAL A 192 7.81 -7.63 14.73
C VAL A 192 6.56 -8.24 15.33
N ASP A 193 6.11 -7.77 16.50
CA ASP A 193 4.87 -8.22 17.16
C ASP A 193 3.64 -8.02 16.28
N GLU A 194 3.52 -6.86 15.63
CA GLU A 194 2.39 -6.57 14.76
C GLU A 194 2.44 -7.38 13.46
N ALA A 195 3.63 -7.61 12.89
CA ALA A 195 3.80 -8.45 11.71
C ALA A 195 3.44 -9.92 12.01
N LEU A 196 3.87 -10.46 13.16
CA LEU A 196 3.55 -11.83 13.58
C LEU A 196 2.06 -12.01 13.87
N HIS A 197 1.40 -11.04 14.49
CA HIS A 197 -0.05 -11.06 14.71
C HIS A 197 -0.83 -11.25 13.39
N GLY A 198 -0.41 -10.56 12.33
CA GLY A 198 -1.01 -10.74 11.01
C GLY A 198 -0.60 -12.05 10.34
N ALA A 199 0.66 -12.48 10.44
CA ALA A 199 1.12 -13.77 9.89
C ALA A 199 0.37 -14.95 10.51
N ASP A 200 0.13 -14.92 11.83
CA ASP A 200 -0.67 -15.93 12.53
C ASP A 200 -2.12 -15.96 12.05
N PHE A 201 -2.70 -14.80 11.75
CA PHE A 201 -4.02 -14.74 11.11
C PHE A 201 -4.01 -15.35 9.70
N LEU A 202 -3.00 -15.07 8.88
CA LEU A 202 -2.89 -15.67 7.55
C LEU A 202 -2.76 -17.20 7.62
N MET A 203 -2.08 -17.74 8.63
CA MET A 203 -2.03 -19.18 8.88
C MET A 203 -3.42 -19.78 9.14
N ARG A 204 -4.26 -19.08 9.91
CA ARG A 204 -5.65 -19.49 10.20
C ARG A 204 -6.59 -19.33 9.01
N MET A 205 -6.28 -18.40 8.11
CA MET A 205 -7.02 -18.18 6.87
C MET A 205 -6.68 -19.20 5.77
N LEU A 206 -5.64 -20.03 5.95
CA LEU A 206 -5.25 -21.07 5.01
C LEU A 206 -6.04 -22.36 5.27
N ASP A 207 -6.92 -22.71 4.34
CA ASP A 207 -7.67 -23.96 4.38
C ASP A 207 -6.72 -25.17 4.26
N PRO A 208 -7.03 -26.32 4.89
CA PRO A 208 -6.26 -27.56 4.72
C PRO A 208 -6.02 -27.98 3.26
N ASP A 209 -6.95 -27.67 2.36
CA ASP A 209 -6.83 -27.95 0.92
C ASP A 209 -5.73 -27.12 0.23
N GLY A 210 -5.34 -25.98 0.81
CA GLY A 210 -4.22 -25.15 0.33
C GLY A 210 -4.60 -23.79 -0.24
N TYR A 211 -5.88 -23.41 -0.32
CA TYR A 211 -6.30 -22.05 -0.64
C TYR A 211 -6.49 -21.20 0.62
N PHE A 212 -6.37 -19.88 0.50
CA PHE A 212 -6.81 -18.97 1.56
C PHE A 212 -8.29 -18.61 1.43
N TYR A 213 -8.96 -18.37 2.55
CA TYR A 213 -10.27 -17.71 2.56
C TYR A 213 -10.13 -16.23 2.20
N MET A 214 -11.05 -15.69 1.41
CA MET A 214 -10.96 -14.30 0.95
C MET A 214 -11.47 -13.27 1.98
N THR A 215 -12.56 -13.57 2.69
CA THR A 215 -13.18 -12.61 3.60
C THR A 215 -13.88 -13.30 4.77
N VAL A 216 -13.82 -12.69 5.96
CA VAL A 216 -14.75 -12.91 7.07
C VAL A 216 -15.68 -11.70 7.12
N PHE A 217 -16.90 -11.85 6.60
CA PHE A 217 -17.78 -10.72 6.30
C PHE A 217 -19.07 -10.74 7.10
N ASP A 218 -19.47 -9.58 7.62
CA ASP A 218 -20.63 -9.38 8.48
C ASP A 218 -21.77 -8.55 7.84
N ARG A 219 -21.69 -8.23 6.54
CA ARG A 219 -22.62 -7.30 5.87
C ARG A 219 -22.65 -5.90 6.48
N TRP A 220 -21.51 -5.47 7.03
CA TRP A 220 -21.34 -4.22 7.74
C TRP A 220 -22.30 -4.05 8.92
N SER A 221 -22.85 -5.14 9.45
CA SER A 221 -23.89 -5.10 10.49
C SER A 221 -23.34 -4.91 11.89
N LYS A 222 -22.08 -5.29 12.14
CA LYS A 222 -21.47 -5.45 13.48
C LYS A 222 -22.19 -6.49 14.34
N ASP A 223 -23.00 -7.34 13.71
CA ASP A 223 -23.64 -8.51 14.31
C ASP A 223 -22.73 -9.72 14.16
N VAL A 224 -22.29 -10.27 15.29
CA VAL A 224 -21.38 -11.42 15.34
C VAL A 224 -21.99 -12.69 14.72
N GLU A 225 -23.32 -12.80 14.72
CA GLU A 225 -24.03 -13.95 14.13
C GLU A 225 -24.06 -13.89 12.60
N GLN A 226 -23.85 -12.71 12.02
CA GLN A 226 -23.78 -12.52 10.57
C GLN A 226 -22.37 -12.66 10.01
N ARG A 227 -21.37 -13.05 10.80
CA ARG A 227 -20.00 -13.25 10.33
C ARG A 227 -19.88 -14.61 9.66
N ASP A 228 -19.60 -14.59 8.35
CA ASP A 228 -19.39 -15.80 7.54
C ASP A 228 -18.07 -15.69 6.77
N ILE A 229 -17.44 -16.83 6.51
CA ILE A 229 -16.37 -16.93 5.52
C ILE A 229 -17.02 -16.97 4.14
N CYS A 230 -16.84 -15.93 3.33
CA CYS A 230 -17.53 -15.78 2.06
C CYS A 230 -16.76 -14.88 1.08
N SER A 231 -17.24 -14.83 -0.17
CA SER A 231 -17.06 -13.65 -1.03
C SER A 231 -18.33 -12.80 -0.99
N TYR A 232 -18.30 -11.58 -1.54
CA TYR A 232 -19.53 -10.84 -1.79
C TYR A 232 -19.45 -9.94 -3.01
N THR A 233 -20.62 -9.53 -3.48
CA THR A 233 -20.77 -8.58 -4.58
C THR A 233 -21.71 -7.42 -4.23
N THR A 234 -21.58 -6.36 -5.04
CA THR A 234 -22.33 -5.11 -4.98
C THR A 234 -22.19 -4.35 -3.66
N GLN A 235 -22.77 -3.15 -3.63
CA GLN A 235 -22.81 -2.32 -2.42
C GLN A 235 -23.79 -2.88 -1.36
N GLN A 236 -24.63 -3.86 -1.71
CA GLN A 236 -25.55 -4.52 -0.77
C GLN A 236 -24.91 -5.72 -0.05
N GLY A 237 -23.71 -6.15 -0.46
CA GLY A 237 -22.98 -7.22 0.21
C GLY A 237 -23.69 -8.58 0.09
N HIS A 238 -24.09 -8.97 -1.12
CA HIS A 238 -24.64 -10.31 -1.35
C HIS A 238 -23.54 -11.36 -1.22
N LYS A 239 -23.68 -12.30 -0.28
CA LYS A 239 -22.66 -13.31 0.03
C LYS A 239 -22.71 -14.47 -0.96
N PHE A 240 -21.55 -15.03 -1.28
CA PHE A 240 -21.39 -16.23 -2.10
C PHE A 240 -20.36 -17.18 -1.49
N ASP A 241 -20.42 -18.43 -1.91
CA ASP A 241 -19.54 -19.54 -1.48
C ASP A 241 -18.22 -19.62 -2.28
N THR A 242 -17.95 -18.62 -3.14
CA THR A 242 -16.69 -18.47 -3.89
C THR A 242 -15.61 -17.78 -3.06
N TYR A 243 -15.36 -18.28 -1.85
CA TYR A 243 -14.46 -17.68 -0.86
C TYR A 243 -12.99 -18.05 -1.03
N GLN A 244 -12.61 -18.87 -2.01
CA GLN A 244 -11.22 -19.21 -2.28
C GLN A 244 -10.50 -18.01 -2.91
N ALA A 245 -9.41 -17.58 -2.30
CA ALA A 245 -8.62 -16.45 -2.78
C ALA A 245 -7.57 -16.87 -3.82
N ALA A 246 -7.77 -16.45 -5.05
CA ALA A 246 -6.78 -16.44 -6.13
C ALA A 246 -5.58 -15.52 -5.85
N TYR A 247 -4.58 -15.52 -6.75
CA TYR A 247 -3.43 -14.62 -6.70
C TYR A 247 -3.86 -13.17 -6.55
N ARG A 248 -4.78 -12.68 -7.39
CA ARG A 248 -5.28 -11.30 -7.30
C ARG A 248 -6.20 -11.01 -6.12
N GLN A 249 -6.79 -12.03 -5.52
CA GLN A 249 -7.80 -11.91 -4.46
C GLN A 249 -7.16 -11.96 -3.06
N GLY A 250 -5.91 -11.50 -2.93
CA GLY A 250 -5.14 -11.52 -1.69
C GLY A 250 -4.28 -12.77 -1.48
N GLY A 251 -4.48 -13.84 -2.27
CA GLY A 251 -3.72 -15.09 -2.13
C GLY A 251 -2.22 -14.90 -2.42
N GLY A 252 -1.85 -14.13 -3.44
CA GLY A 252 -0.45 -13.89 -3.78
C GLY A 252 0.28 -13.07 -2.70
N SER A 253 -0.33 -11.98 -2.22
CA SER A 253 0.25 -11.21 -1.10
C SER A 253 0.29 -12.02 0.20
N ALA A 254 -0.65 -12.95 0.44
CA ALA A 254 -0.61 -13.84 1.61
C ALA A 254 0.58 -14.80 1.57
N ILE A 255 0.84 -15.40 0.41
CA ILE A 255 2.03 -16.24 0.19
C ILE A 255 3.31 -15.41 0.41
N ALA A 256 3.40 -14.22 -0.20
CA ALA A 256 4.55 -13.34 -0.06
C ALA A 256 4.80 -12.93 1.40
N ALA A 257 3.74 -12.58 2.12
CA ALA A 257 3.80 -12.19 3.53
C ALA A 257 4.30 -13.34 4.41
N LEU A 258 3.74 -14.55 4.26
CA LEU A 258 4.16 -15.74 5.03
C LEU A 258 5.59 -16.16 4.71
N ALA A 259 6.01 -16.11 3.44
CA ALA A 259 7.39 -16.38 3.05
C ALA A 259 8.38 -15.41 3.73
N ARG A 260 8.04 -14.12 3.84
CA ARG A 260 8.85 -13.14 4.58
C ARG A 260 8.78 -13.33 6.10
N ALA A 261 7.63 -13.69 6.64
CA ALA A 261 7.45 -13.92 8.07
C ALA A 261 8.37 -15.03 8.60
N ALA A 262 8.71 -16.02 7.76
CA ALA A 262 9.70 -17.05 8.07
C ALA A 262 11.10 -16.48 8.40
N GLY A 263 11.43 -15.27 7.92
CA GLY A 263 12.70 -14.57 8.18
C GLY A 263 12.70 -13.68 9.42
N LEU A 264 11.60 -13.57 10.17
CA LEU A 264 11.52 -12.74 11.37
C LEU A 264 12.42 -13.25 12.51
N PRO A 265 12.77 -12.39 13.50
CA PRO A 265 13.74 -12.77 14.54
C PRO A 265 13.20 -13.77 15.57
N ARG A 266 11.87 -13.95 15.65
CA ARG A 266 11.20 -14.89 16.55
C ARG A 266 9.93 -15.47 15.94
N ASP A 267 9.42 -16.51 16.57
CA ASP A 267 8.14 -17.13 16.23
C ASP A 267 6.95 -16.29 16.76
N GLY A 268 5.78 -16.46 16.13
CA GLY A 268 4.50 -16.00 16.64
C GLY A 268 3.81 -17.12 17.42
N GLU A 269 2.50 -17.29 17.22
CA GLU A 269 1.79 -18.50 17.67
C GLU A 269 2.17 -19.73 16.84
N TYR A 270 2.54 -19.53 15.57
CA TYR A 270 3.10 -20.56 14.70
C TYR A 270 4.63 -20.38 14.57
N LYS A 271 5.34 -21.46 14.27
CA LYS A 271 6.79 -21.39 14.06
C LYS A 271 7.10 -20.75 12.72
N ARG A 272 8.25 -20.09 12.62
CA ARG A 272 8.72 -19.52 11.34
C ARG A 272 8.80 -20.53 10.19
N ALA A 273 9.17 -21.77 10.49
CA ALA A 273 9.18 -22.85 9.51
C ALA A 273 7.77 -23.22 9.01
N ASP A 274 6.74 -23.08 9.85
CA ASP A 274 5.35 -23.35 9.49
C ASP A 274 4.81 -22.27 8.54
N TYR A 275 5.22 -21.00 8.72
CA TYR A 275 4.88 -19.93 7.76
C TYR A 275 5.43 -20.22 6.37
N LEU A 276 6.70 -20.65 6.27
CA LEU A 276 7.28 -21.01 4.98
C LEU A 276 6.56 -22.21 4.36
N ALA A 277 6.32 -23.28 5.13
CA ALA A 277 5.60 -24.45 4.63
C ALA A 277 4.18 -24.12 4.14
N ALA A 278 3.48 -23.23 4.86
CA ALA A 278 2.17 -22.73 4.45
C ALA A 278 2.22 -21.93 3.15
N ALA A 279 3.21 -21.03 3.00
CA ALA A 279 3.43 -20.27 1.78
C ALA A 279 3.72 -21.19 0.58
N GLU A 280 4.58 -22.19 0.76
CA GLU A 280 4.91 -23.18 -0.29
C GLU A 280 3.70 -24.01 -0.69
N ARG A 281 2.89 -24.47 0.27
CA ARG A 281 1.66 -25.22 0.03
C ARG A 281 0.65 -24.38 -0.76
N ALA A 282 0.41 -23.14 -0.32
CA ALA A 282 -0.56 -22.28 -0.97
C ALA A 282 -0.14 -21.85 -2.38
N PHE A 283 1.17 -21.62 -2.60
CA PHE A 283 1.69 -21.35 -3.93
C PHE A 283 1.51 -22.54 -4.87
N ALA A 284 1.87 -23.75 -4.44
CA ALA A 284 1.68 -24.96 -5.23
C ALA A 284 0.20 -25.23 -5.57
N HIS A 285 -0.70 -24.83 -4.66
CA HIS A 285 -2.14 -24.88 -4.86
C HIS A 285 -2.61 -23.89 -5.93
N LEU A 286 -2.23 -22.62 -5.82
CA LEU A 286 -2.64 -21.60 -6.79
C LEU A 286 -2.03 -21.83 -8.17
N GLU A 287 -0.82 -22.39 -8.29
CA GLU A 287 -0.26 -22.79 -9.59
C GLU A 287 -1.16 -23.80 -10.34
N GLN A 288 -2.01 -24.55 -9.63
CA GLN A 288 -2.94 -25.52 -10.22
C GLN A 288 -4.37 -24.96 -10.34
N HIS A 289 -4.80 -24.18 -9.36
CA HIS A 289 -6.22 -23.85 -9.18
C HIS A 289 -6.58 -22.39 -9.40
N ASN A 290 -5.61 -21.49 -9.66
CA ASN A 290 -5.86 -20.04 -9.70
C ASN A 290 -7.07 -19.67 -10.59
N LEU A 291 -7.09 -20.16 -11.83
CA LEU A 291 -8.15 -19.86 -12.81
C LEU A 291 -9.55 -20.27 -12.35
N ALA A 292 -9.68 -21.29 -11.51
CA ALA A 292 -10.98 -21.75 -11.02
C ALA A 292 -11.59 -20.80 -9.97
N TYR A 293 -10.79 -19.91 -9.39
CA TYR A 293 -11.22 -18.97 -8.35
C TYR A 293 -11.53 -17.57 -8.90
N LEU A 294 -11.14 -17.31 -10.15
CA LEU A 294 -11.34 -16.04 -10.82
C LEU A 294 -12.78 -15.96 -11.35
N ASP A 295 -13.50 -14.90 -11.00
CA ASP A 295 -14.90 -14.69 -11.42
C ASP A 295 -15.07 -14.74 -12.95
N ASP A 296 -14.05 -14.34 -13.71
CA ASP A 296 -14.00 -14.38 -15.18
C ASP A 296 -13.14 -15.53 -15.75
N GLY A 297 -12.53 -16.35 -14.89
CA GLY A 297 -11.65 -17.44 -15.29
C GLY A 297 -10.35 -17.02 -15.96
N ARG A 298 -9.93 -15.74 -15.86
CA ARG A 298 -8.75 -15.20 -16.56
C ARG A 298 -7.84 -14.42 -15.63
N GLU A 299 -6.54 -14.74 -15.67
CA GLU A 299 -5.53 -13.92 -14.98
C GLU A 299 -5.43 -12.54 -15.63
N ASN A 300 -5.15 -11.54 -14.79
CA ASN A 300 -4.91 -10.17 -15.24
C ASN A 300 -3.66 -9.60 -14.56
N ILE A 301 -3.37 -8.31 -14.77
CA ILE A 301 -2.15 -7.69 -14.21
C ILE A 301 -2.01 -7.87 -12.68
N ILE A 302 -3.12 -7.92 -11.93
CA ILE A 302 -3.13 -8.08 -10.47
C ILE A 302 -2.63 -9.46 -10.09
N ASP A 303 -3.07 -10.50 -10.79
CA ASP A 303 -2.54 -11.85 -10.60
C ASP A 303 -1.03 -11.87 -10.84
N ASP A 304 -0.57 -11.17 -11.89
CA ASP A 304 0.85 -11.19 -12.27
C ASP A 304 1.76 -10.53 -11.23
N TYR A 305 1.44 -9.33 -10.72
CA TYR A 305 2.30 -8.70 -9.70
C TYR A 305 2.19 -9.39 -8.33
N CYS A 306 1.01 -9.92 -7.96
CA CYS A 306 0.85 -10.67 -6.72
C CYS A 306 1.60 -12.01 -6.76
N ALA A 307 1.52 -12.73 -7.88
CA ALA A 307 2.25 -13.98 -8.07
C ALA A 307 3.77 -13.74 -8.22
N LEU A 308 4.19 -12.64 -8.86
CA LEU A 308 5.59 -12.25 -8.90
C LEU A 308 6.14 -12.03 -7.49
N LEU A 309 5.41 -11.27 -6.67
CA LEU A 309 5.82 -11.01 -5.30
C LEU A 309 5.89 -12.31 -4.48
N ALA A 310 4.88 -13.18 -4.60
CA ALA A 310 4.84 -14.49 -3.95
C ALA A 310 6.05 -15.37 -4.32
N ALA A 311 6.28 -15.56 -5.62
CA ALA A 311 7.38 -16.39 -6.12
C ALA A 311 8.76 -15.80 -5.75
N THR A 312 8.89 -14.47 -5.77
CA THR A 312 10.14 -13.79 -5.40
C THR A 312 10.47 -13.99 -3.92
N GLU A 313 9.49 -13.83 -3.02
CA GLU A 313 9.73 -14.02 -1.59
C GLU A 313 9.96 -15.49 -1.23
N LEU A 314 9.28 -16.43 -1.91
CA LEU A 314 9.56 -17.86 -1.77
C LEU A 314 10.97 -18.23 -2.25
N PHE A 315 11.42 -17.65 -3.37
CA PHE A 315 12.80 -17.84 -3.83
C PHE A 315 13.79 -17.25 -2.83
N HIS A 316 13.52 -16.06 -2.30
CA HIS A 316 14.35 -15.43 -1.28
C HIS A 316 14.48 -16.28 0.00
N ALA A 317 13.37 -16.85 0.47
CA ALA A 317 13.33 -17.63 1.71
C ALA A 317 13.84 -19.07 1.55
N GLY A 318 13.52 -19.74 0.44
CA GLY A 318 13.76 -21.17 0.24
C GLY A 318 14.81 -21.55 -0.81
N GLY A 319 15.19 -20.62 -1.69
CA GLY A 319 16.25 -20.81 -2.70
C GLY A 319 15.93 -21.83 -3.81
N LYS A 320 14.70 -22.36 -3.89
CA LYS A 320 14.33 -23.36 -4.90
C LYS A 320 14.22 -22.74 -6.29
N ALA A 321 14.90 -23.33 -7.27
CA ALA A 321 14.92 -22.83 -8.65
C ALA A 321 13.54 -22.75 -9.32
N SER A 322 12.57 -23.59 -8.90
CA SER A 322 11.19 -23.54 -9.38
C SER A 322 10.50 -22.20 -9.06
N TYR A 323 10.80 -21.58 -7.92
CA TYR A 323 10.24 -20.27 -7.56
C TYR A 323 10.87 -19.15 -8.39
N LEU A 324 12.17 -19.25 -8.69
CA LEU A 324 12.82 -18.32 -9.62
C LEU A 324 12.17 -18.39 -11.01
N GLN A 325 11.96 -19.60 -11.55
CA GLN A 325 11.31 -19.79 -12.84
C GLN A 325 9.88 -19.23 -12.86
N ALA A 326 9.13 -19.41 -11.76
CA ALA A 326 7.79 -18.85 -11.65
C ALA A 326 7.82 -17.31 -11.58
N ALA A 327 8.77 -16.73 -10.85
CA ALA A 327 8.96 -15.27 -10.81
C ALA A 327 9.35 -14.72 -12.20
N GLU A 328 10.28 -15.36 -12.90
CA GLU A 328 10.70 -15.01 -14.26
C GLU A 328 9.52 -15.02 -15.24
N LYS A 329 8.65 -16.04 -15.16
CA LYS A 329 7.41 -16.08 -15.94
C LYS A 329 6.54 -14.85 -15.68
N ARG A 330 6.39 -14.41 -14.44
CA ARG A 330 5.57 -13.24 -14.08
C ARG A 330 6.19 -11.92 -14.51
N VAL A 331 7.53 -11.78 -14.46
CA VAL A 331 8.24 -10.63 -15.05
C VAL A 331 7.96 -10.53 -16.55
N ALA A 332 8.06 -11.65 -17.28
CA ALA A 332 7.79 -11.67 -18.71
C ALA A 332 6.33 -11.28 -19.03
N GLN A 333 5.36 -11.71 -18.22
CA GLN A 333 3.95 -11.31 -18.39
C GLN A 333 3.74 -9.81 -18.13
N LEU A 334 4.28 -9.26 -17.04
CA LEU A 334 4.19 -7.82 -16.76
C LEU A 334 4.85 -7.00 -17.88
N ALA A 335 6.00 -7.43 -18.40
CA ALA A 335 6.66 -6.77 -19.52
C ALA A 335 5.78 -6.80 -20.79
N LYS A 336 5.12 -7.92 -21.07
CA LYS A 336 4.16 -8.06 -22.19
C LYS A 336 2.94 -7.16 -22.04
N ARG A 337 2.48 -6.92 -20.81
CA ARG A 337 1.36 -6.01 -20.49
C ARG A 337 1.75 -4.53 -20.57
N GLN A 338 3.05 -4.20 -20.60
CA GLN A 338 3.47 -2.80 -20.62
C GLN A 338 3.23 -2.19 -22.00
N HIS A 339 2.45 -1.11 -22.03
CA HIS A 339 2.27 -0.29 -23.21
C HIS A 339 3.57 0.46 -23.56
N ALA A 340 3.77 0.79 -24.84
CA ALA A 340 4.97 1.47 -25.31
C ALA A 340 5.26 2.82 -24.60
N ALA A 341 4.21 3.48 -24.10
CA ALA A 341 4.32 4.73 -23.33
C ALA A 341 4.71 4.54 -21.85
N GLY A 342 4.80 3.30 -21.35
CA GLY A 342 5.29 2.95 -20.01
C GLY A 342 4.22 2.51 -19.00
N TRP A 343 2.94 2.88 -19.19
CA TRP A 343 1.83 2.36 -18.39
C TRP A 343 1.49 0.90 -18.73
N PHE A 344 0.65 0.24 -17.94
CA PHE A 344 0.31 -1.18 -18.12
C PHE A 344 -1.14 -1.42 -18.52
N TRP A 345 -1.38 -2.41 -19.37
CA TRP A 345 -2.70 -2.96 -19.63
C TRP A 345 -3.18 -3.80 -18.44
N ALA A 346 -4.45 -3.65 -18.07
CA ALA A 346 -5.07 -4.45 -17.04
C ALA A 346 -5.32 -5.89 -17.51
N ASN A 347 -5.67 -6.08 -18.80
CA ASN A 347 -6.07 -7.36 -19.38
C ASN A 347 -5.24 -7.72 -20.63
N ASP A 348 -5.36 -8.99 -21.07
CA ASP A 348 -4.64 -9.51 -22.23
C ASP A 348 -5.15 -8.94 -23.56
N GLU A 349 -6.44 -8.59 -23.63
CA GLU A 349 -7.05 -8.00 -24.81
C GLU A 349 -6.60 -6.55 -25.05
N GLN A 350 -5.87 -5.95 -24.11
CA GLN A 350 -5.38 -4.57 -24.21
C GLN A 350 -6.50 -3.57 -24.49
N THR A 351 -7.62 -3.74 -23.77
CA THR A 351 -8.80 -2.87 -23.91
C THR A 351 -9.00 -1.96 -22.71
N ARG A 352 -8.24 -2.19 -21.62
CA ARG A 352 -8.34 -1.43 -20.37
C ARG A 352 -6.96 -1.14 -19.80
N SER A 353 -6.63 0.13 -19.55
CA SER A 353 -5.44 0.48 -18.79
C SER A 353 -5.56 0.08 -17.32
N TYR A 354 -4.45 -0.26 -16.70
CA TYR A 354 -4.38 -0.49 -15.27
C TYR A 354 -4.37 0.84 -14.53
N PHE A 355 -5.27 0.95 -13.56
CA PHE A 355 -5.28 1.96 -12.52
C PHE A 355 -5.83 1.29 -11.26
N HIS A 356 -5.38 1.74 -10.10
CA HIS A 356 -5.83 1.16 -8.85
C HIS A 356 -5.82 2.18 -7.72
N ALA A 357 -6.91 2.23 -6.95
CA ALA A 357 -7.06 3.22 -5.88
C ALA A 357 -6.25 2.87 -4.62
N ALA A 358 -5.85 1.61 -4.45
CA ALA A 358 -5.09 1.15 -3.29
C ALA A 358 -3.60 0.94 -3.57
N GLU A 359 -3.22 0.55 -4.80
CA GLU A 359 -1.92 -0.10 -5.00
C GLU A 359 -1.33 0.06 -6.40
N ALA A 360 -1.58 1.19 -7.06
CA ALA A 360 -1.08 1.46 -8.41
C ALA A 360 0.44 1.29 -8.58
N GLY A 361 1.23 1.42 -7.51
CA GLY A 361 2.67 1.21 -7.51
C GLY A 361 3.13 -0.25 -7.38
N LEU A 362 2.26 -1.21 -7.07
CA LEU A 362 2.68 -2.61 -6.84
C LEU A 362 3.34 -3.31 -8.04
N PRO A 363 2.94 -3.07 -9.30
CA PRO A 363 3.69 -3.61 -10.44
C PRO A 363 5.18 -3.21 -10.40
N ILE A 364 5.47 -1.95 -10.07
CA ILE A 364 6.83 -1.42 -9.97
C ILE A 364 7.55 -2.04 -8.77
N VAL A 365 6.89 -2.10 -7.60
CA VAL A 365 7.47 -2.70 -6.39
C VAL A 365 7.82 -4.17 -6.61
N ALA A 366 6.94 -4.98 -7.21
CA ALA A 366 7.19 -6.39 -7.47
C ALA A 366 8.35 -6.61 -8.46
N LEU A 367 8.43 -5.82 -9.54
CA LEU A 367 9.54 -5.86 -10.50
C LEU A 367 10.88 -5.50 -9.85
N LEU A 368 10.92 -4.43 -9.04
CA LEU A 368 12.12 -4.01 -8.33
C LEU A 368 12.55 -5.05 -7.28
N ARG A 369 11.59 -5.63 -6.55
CA ARG A 369 11.85 -6.67 -5.57
C ARG A 369 12.43 -7.93 -6.22
N PHE A 370 11.91 -8.35 -7.38
CA PHE A 370 12.50 -9.44 -8.17
C PHE A 370 13.95 -9.14 -8.54
N ALA A 371 14.23 -7.95 -9.06
CA ALA A 371 15.57 -7.58 -9.48
C ALA A 371 16.57 -7.42 -8.31
N GLU A 372 16.06 -7.15 -7.10
CA GLU A 372 16.82 -7.12 -5.85
C GLU A 372 17.20 -8.53 -5.38
N VAL A 373 16.25 -9.47 -5.42
CA VAL A 373 16.43 -10.84 -4.91
C VAL A 373 17.14 -11.75 -5.92
N ALA A 374 16.90 -11.57 -7.21
CA ALA A 374 17.44 -12.39 -8.29
C ALA A 374 18.29 -11.57 -9.28
N PRO A 375 19.34 -10.86 -8.83
CA PRO A 375 20.13 -9.97 -9.70
C PRO A 375 20.91 -10.71 -10.80
N GLN A 376 21.06 -12.03 -10.67
CA GLN A 376 21.73 -12.90 -11.65
C GLN A 376 20.77 -13.50 -12.69
N SER A 377 19.46 -13.31 -12.54
CA SER A 377 18.50 -13.73 -13.57
C SER A 377 18.67 -12.85 -14.82
N ASP A 378 18.56 -13.47 -16.00
CA ASP A 378 18.57 -12.76 -17.28
C ASP A 378 17.43 -11.73 -17.38
N LEU A 379 16.34 -11.90 -16.61
CA LEU A 379 15.21 -10.97 -16.58
C LEU A 379 15.36 -9.82 -15.56
N ALA A 380 16.42 -9.78 -14.75
CA ALA A 380 16.61 -8.72 -13.77
C ALA A 380 16.75 -7.34 -14.43
N ALA A 381 17.43 -7.27 -15.59
CA ALA A 381 17.55 -6.05 -16.38
C ALA A 381 16.19 -5.63 -16.97
N THR A 382 15.43 -6.57 -17.53
CA THR A 382 14.08 -6.33 -18.05
C THR A 382 13.15 -5.80 -16.96
N ALA A 383 13.20 -6.37 -15.75
CA ALA A 383 12.38 -5.91 -14.64
C ALA A 383 12.68 -4.45 -14.25
N LYS A 384 13.97 -4.09 -14.17
CA LYS A 384 14.41 -2.71 -13.91
C LYS A 384 13.98 -1.75 -15.02
N GLU A 385 14.10 -2.15 -16.28
CA GLU A 385 13.69 -1.33 -17.42
C GLU A 385 12.17 -1.12 -17.46
N CYS A 386 11.37 -2.16 -17.19
CA CYS A 386 9.93 -2.05 -17.06
C CYS A 386 9.54 -1.09 -15.92
N ALA A 387 10.16 -1.23 -14.75
CA ALA A 387 9.95 -0.32 -13.62
C ALA A 387 10.31 1.14 -13.97
N LEU A 388 11.46 1.35 -14.63
CA LEU A 388 11.90 2.69 -15.03
C LEU A 388 10.93 3.35 -16.01
N ARG A 389 10.47 2.63 -17.04
CA ARG A 389 9.50 3.15 -18.01
C ARG A 389 8.17 3.52 -17.36
N ALA A 390 7.72 2.73 -16.40
CA ALA A 390 6.51 3.03 -15.64
C ALA A 390 6.68 4.30 -14.80
N LEU A 391 7.78 4.43 -14.05
CA LEU A 391 8.07 5.65 -13.28
C LEU A 391 8.17 6.90 -14.16
N GLN A 392 8.84 6.79 -15.31
CA GLN A 392 8.93 7.88 -16.28
C GLN A 392 7.56 8.27 -16.83
N HIS A 393 6.71 7.28 -17.12
CA HIS A 393 5.34 7.53 -17.54
C HIS A 393 4.54 8.26 -16.47
N ASP A 394 4.58 7.80 -15.22
CA ASP A 394 3.85 8.41 -14.11
C ASP A 394 4.31 9.86 -13.87
N LEU A 395 5.62 10.12 -13.93
CA LEU A 395 6.18 11.48 -13.86
C LEU A 395 5.67 12.34 -15.02
N ALA A 396 5.76 11.84 -16.25
CA ALA A 396 5.31 12.57 -17.43
C ALA A 396 3.81 12.87 -17.38
N LEU A 397 2.99 11.90 -16.98
CA LEU A 397 1.54 12.05 -16.84
C LEU A 397 1.18 13.06 -15.75
N THR A 398 1.88 13.02 -14.62
CA THR A 398 1.64 13.92 -13.48
C THR A 398 2.05 15.36 -13.79
N LEU A 399 3.07 15.54 -14.62
CA LEU A 399 3.57 16.82 -15.12
C LEU A 399 2.90 17.28 -16.43
N HIS A 400 2.00 16.49 -17.00
CA HIS A 400 1.41 16.79 -18.30
C HIS A 400 0.40 17.96 -18.21
N GLY A 401 0.77 19.10 -18.80
CA GLY A 401 -0.04 20.32 -18.87
C GLY A 401 0.09 21.23 -17.64
N ASP A 402 -0.48 22.42 -17.71
CA ASP A 402 -0.32 23.48 -16.70
C ASP A 402 -1.18 23.30 -15.42
N GLY A 403 -1.55 22.05 -15.09
CA GLY A 403 -2.72 21.77 -14.25
C GLY A 403 -2.48 21.14 -12.87
N ASN A 404 -1.24 20.91 -12.45
CA ASN A 404 -0.96 20.24 -11.16
C ASN A 404 0.04 21.01 -10.28
N PRO A 405 -0.41 21.98 -9.46
CA PRO A 405 0.44 22.68 -8.50
C PRO A 405 0.82 21.83 -7.29
N PHE A 406 0.19 20.67 -7.08
CA PHE A 406 0.40 19.82 -5.90
C PHE A 406 1.53 18.79 -6.10
N PHE A 407 2.21 18.79 -7.25
CA PHE A 407 3.32 17.89 -7.55
C PHE A 407 4.69 18.52 -7.26
#